data_AF-A0A4P8RJ33-F1
#
_entry.id   AF-A0A4P8RJ33-F1
#
_cell.length_a   1.000
_cell.length_b   1.000
_cell.length_c   1.000
_cell.angle_alpha   90.00
_cell.angle_beta   90.00
_cell.angle_gamma   90.00
#
_symmetry.space_group_name_H-M   'P 1'
#
loop_
_entity.id
_entity.type
_entity.pdbx_description
1 polymer ?
#
loop_
_entity_poly.entity_id
_entity_poly.type
_entity_poly.pdbx_seq_one_letter_code
_entity_poly.pdbx_strand_id
1 'polypeptide(L)' 'MEYNIVTAPSLELLATEVAAFLPQGWKLKGGILEHNKGYAQQLVRNPSDRIRPARKEAAPKQHRRMKWIE' A
#
# COMPACT_ATOMS: atom_id res chain seq x y z
N MET A 1 7.58 -6.23 10.07
CA MET A 1 7.92 -5.16 9.10
C MET A 1 8.08 -5.84 7.76
N GLU A 2 7.48 -5.29 6.71
CA GLU A 2 7.55 -5.82 5.35
C GLU A 2 8.53 -4.97 4.54
N TYR A 3 9.24 -5.60 3.61
CA TYR A 3 10.18 -4.94 2.70
C TYR A 3 9.83 -5.29 1.26
N ASN A 4 9.98 -4.31 0.38
CA ASN A 4 9.88 -4.50 -1.05
C ASN A 4 11.06 -3.79 -1.73
N ILE A 5 11.55 -4.33 -2.84
CA ILE A 5 12.63 -3.73 -3.62
C ILE A 5 12.09 -3.53 -5.03
N VAL A 6 12.03 -2.28 -5.45
CA VAL A 6 11.63 -1.90 -6.81
C VAL A 6 12.90 -1.64 -7.60
N THR A 7 12.99 -2.21 -8.79
CA THR A 7 14.11 -2.01 -9.72
C THR A 7 13.61 -1.51 -11.06
N ALA A 8 14.27 -0.52 -11.64
CA ALA A 8 13.89 0.05 -12.92
C ALA A 8 15.13 0.52 -13.71
N PRO A 9 15.08 0.57 -15.05
CA PRO A 9 16.26 0.92 -15.85
C PRO A 9 16.59 2.43 -15.83
N SER A 10 15.67 3.29 -15.40
CA SER A 10 15.88 4.74 -15.26
C SER A 10 15.25 5.27 -13.97
N LEU A 11 15.72 6.44 -13.52
CA LEU A 11 15.16 7.12 -12.34
C LEU A 11 13.69 7.50 -12.50
N GLU A 12 13.29 7.90 -13.71
CA GLU A 12 11.89 8.26 -14.01
C GLU A 12 10.97 7.06 -13.84
N LEU A 13 11.34 5.91 -14.42
CA LEU A 13 10.58 4.67 -14.29
C LEU A 13 10.56 4.18 -12.85
N LEU A 14 11.69 4.30 -12.12
CA LEU A 14 11.74 3.95 -10.71
C LEU A 14 10.75 4.80 -9.90
N ALA A 15 10.67 6.11 -10.16
CA ALA A 15 9.75 7.00 -9.48
C ALA A 15 8.28 6.63 -9.76
N THR A 16 7.95 6.29 -11.01
CA THR A 16 6.60 5.83 -11.38
C THR A 16 6.21 4.54 -10.64
N GLU A 17 7.10 3.54 -10.64
CA GLU A 17 6.85 2.27 -9.96
C GLU A 17 6.71 2.46 -8.44
N VAL A 18 7.63 3.21 -7.82
CA VAL A 18 7.58 3.53 -6.39
C VAL A 18 6.31 4.28 -6.00
N ALA A 19 5.85 5.22 -6.84
CA ALA A 19 4.65 6.01 -6.58
C ALA A 19 3.39 5.14 -6.43
N ALA A 20 3.29 4.01 -7.13
CA ALA A 20 2.17 3.08 -7.02
C ALA A 20 2.07 2.41 -5.62
N PHE A 21 3.18 2.34 -4.88
CA PHE A 21 3.22 1.75 -3.54
C PHE A 21 2.92 2.75 -2.41
N LEU A 22 3.07 4.06 -2.64
CA LEU A 22 2.83 5.08 -1.60
C LEU A 22 1.39 5.08 -1.08
N PRO A 23 0.33 4.99 -1.92
CA PRO A 23 -1.06 4.89 -1.46
C PRO A 23 -1.34 3.63 -0.63
N GLN A 24 -0.48 2.60 -0.75
CA GLN A 24 -0.59 1.34 -0.02
C GLN A 24 0.13 1.38 1.35
N GLY A 25 0.67 2.53 1.73
CA GLY A 25 1.31 2.77 3.03
C GLY A 25 2.78 2.34 3.07
N TRP A 26 3.40 2.10 1.91
CA TRP A 26 4.83 1.89 1.81
C TRP A 26 5.57 3.22 1.92
N LYS A 27 6.73 3.19 2.57
CA LYS A 27 7.64 4.33 2.73
C LYS A 27 8.98 4.01 2.11
N LEU A 28 9.64 5.04 1.58
CA LEU A 28 11.02 4.93 1.12
C LEU A 28 11.93 4.53 2.28
N LYS A 29 12.77 3.51 2.08
CA LYS A 29 13.78 3.09 3.04
C LYS A 29 15.16 3.27 2.42
N GLY A 30 15.96 4.16 2.99
CA GLY A 30 17.29 4.48 2.48
C GLY A 30 17.24 5.25 1.16
N GLY A 31 18.38 5.31 0.48
CA GLY A 31 18.52 5.96 -0.82
C GLY A 31 18.33 5.02 -2.01
N ILE A 32 18.29 5.60 -3.20
CA ILE A 32 18.34 4.86 -4.47
C ILE A 32 19.74 4.28 -4.63
N LEU A 33 19.82 3.01 -4.99
CA LEU A 33 21.07 2.33 -5.32
C LEU A 33 21.17 2.15 -6.83
N GLU A 34 22.28 2.56 -7.42
CA GLU A 34 22.62 2.16 -8.78
C GLU A 34 23.11 0.71 -8.77
N HIS A 35 22.53 -0.12 -9.64
CA HIS A 35 23.02 -1.46 -9.88
C HIS A 35 23.20 -1.63 -11.39
N ASN A 36 24.16 -2.47 -11.81
CA ASN A 36 24.67 -2.71 -13.18
C ASN A 36 23.88 -2.23 -14.43
N LYS A 37 22.54 -2.25 -14.44
CA LYS A 37 21.69 -1.83 -15.57
C LYS A 37 20.47 -0.96 -15.16
N GLY A 38 20.52 -0.28 -14.02
CA GLY A 38 19.42 0.54 -13.54
C GLY A 38 19.53 0.97 -12.09
N TYR A 39 18.38 1.23 -11.50
CA TYR A 39 18.20 1.83 -10.20
C TYR A 39 17.29 0.96 -9.35
N ALA A 40 17.64 0.82 -8.07
CA ALA A 40 16.87 0.08 -7.10
C ALA A 40 16.48 0.99 -5.94
N GLN A 41 15.23 0.90 -5.49
CA GLN A 41 14.75 1.58 -4.29
C GLN A 41 14.14 0.56 -3.34
N GLN A 42 14.58 0.57 -2.09
CA GLN A 42 13.96 -0.21 -1.04
C GLN A 42 12.76 0.55 -0.46
N LEU A 43 11.68 -0.18 -0.23
CA LEU A 43 10.47 0.26 0.43
C LEU A 43 10.28 -0.53 1.73
N VAL A 44 9.72 0.13 2.74
CA VAL A 44 9.35 -0.49 4.01
C VAL A 44 7.89 -0.19 4.34
N ARG A 45 7.22 -1.18 4.90
CA ARG A 45 5.87 -1.02 5.46
C ARG A 45 5.83 -1.62 6.85
N ASN A 46 5.37 -0.85 7.82
CA ASN A 46 5.10 -1.39 9.15
C ASN A 46 3.69 -1.96 9.21
N PRO A 47 3.45 -3.03 10.00
CA PRO A 47 2.09 -3.50 10.29
C PRO A 47 1.22 -2.41 10.94
N SER A 48 1.86 -1.47 11.66
CA SER A 48 1.24 -0.28 12.24
C SER A 48 0.94 0.81 11.20
N ASP A 49 1.67 0.82 10.07
CA ASP A 49 1.37 1.62 8.88
C ASP A 49 0.24 0.98 8.06
N ARG A 50 -0.53 0.05 8.65
CA ARG A 50 -1.90 -0.23 8.22
C ARG A 50 -2.57 1.12 8.07
N ILE A 51 -2.69 1.55 6.81
CA ILE A 51 -3.70 2.47 6.32
C ILE A 51 -4.90 2.09 7.15
N ARG A 52 -5.34 2.97 8.06
CA ARG A 52 -6.66 2.79 8.64
C ARG A 52 -7.52 2.63 7.40
N PRO A 53 -8.08 1.43 7.07
CA PRO A 53 -9.15 1.44 6.10
C PRO A 53 -10.09 2.48 6.67
N ALA A 54 -10.40 3.52 5.90
CA ALA A 54 -11.25 4.61 6.36
C ALA A 54 -12.38 3.94 7.16
N ARG A 55 -12.34 4.11 8.48
CA ARG A 55 -13.04 3.16 9.35
C ARG A 55 -14.51 3.46 9.16
N LYS A 56 -15.17 2.48 8.56
CA LYS A 56 -16.60 2.22 8.41
C LYS A 56 -17.22 2.74 7.10
N GLU A 57 -17.27 1.81 6.15
CA GLU A 57 -18.56 1.36 5.62
C GLU A 57 -19.67 1.67 6.63
N ALA A 58 -20.65 2.46 6.21
CA ALA A 58 -21.89 2.66 6.95
C ALA A 58 -22.34 1.29 7.47
N ALA A 59 -22.48 1.17 8.79
CA ALA A 59 -22.92 -0.06 9.43
C ALA A 59 -24.08 -0.66 8.62
N PRO A 60 -24.07 -1.96 8.26
CA PRO A 60 -25.24 -2.55 7.66
C PRO A 60 -26.36 -2.36 8.67
N LYS A 61 -27.32 -1.48 8.34
CA LYS A 61 -28.55 -1.29 9.12
C LYS A 61 -29.06 -2.69 9.40
N GLN A 62 -29.14 -3.00 10.70
CA GLN A 62 -29.66 -4.25 11.22
C GLN A 62 -30.80 -4.73 10.32
N HIS A 63 -30.60 -5.91 9.74
CA HIS A 63 -31.64 -6.64 9.03
C HIS A 63 -32.76 -6.88 10.04
N ARG A 64 -33.75 -5.98 10.04
CA ARG A 64 -34.94 -6.08 10.88
C ARG A 64 -35.68 -7.30 10.35
N ARG A 65 -35.55 -8.43 11.04
CA ARG A 65 -36.35 -9.64 10.79
C ARG A 65 -37.82 -9.20 10.72
N MET A 66 -38.40 -9.18 9.52
CA MET A 66 -39.84 -9.20 9.37
C MET A 66 -40.27 -10.59 9.83
N LYS A 67 -40.82 -10.66 11.06
CA LYS A 67 -41.70 -11.75 11.43
C LYS A 67 -42.94 -11.63 10.54
N TRP A 68 -43.19 -12.65 9.73
CA TRP A 68 -44.51 -12.84 9.15
C TRP A 68 -45.46 -13.15 10.33
N ILE A 69 -46.57 -12.41 10.39
CA ILE A 69 -47.69 -12.66 11.30
C ILE A 69 -48.51 -13.80 10.66
N GLU A 70 -49.03 -14.73 11.47
CA GLU A 70 -50.00 -15.77 11.05
C GLU A 70 -51.33 -15.18 10.59
#